data_AF-A0A6N7KL05-F1
#
_entry.id   AF-A0A6N7KL05-F1
#
_cell.length_a   1.000
_cell.length_b   1.000
_cell.length_c   1.000
_cell.angle_alpha   90.00
_cell.angle_beta   90.00
_cell.angle_gamma   90.00
#
_symmetry.space_group_name_H-M   'P 1'
#
loop_
_entity.id
_entity.type
_entity.pdbx_description
1 polymer ?
#
loop_
_entity_poly.entity_id
_entity_poly.type
_entity_poly.pdbx_seq_one_letter_code
_entity_poly.pdbx_strand_id
1 'polypeptide(L)'
;MAQTHVDMAHGLLLRLLPDGLFKAQIPGLLDIVKTYLGSEDPRRKAAEGASEQLVAAEVIRLQDRETVIDAVRGARLVLQYEGARARNFIRILYWVTAVLFTIAVVLAVFGAYSPLLVPLCFGDVPYCPTGNEPASWDYTVIELVGIMAAAIAAAVSLRRLKGPTIAYGIPVALAVLKLPTGALTALAGLMLMRGEFVPGLTSLSSSAQIIAYGIVFGYAQEAGTRLIDKQGQEVVKALGVSANSPSSSTL
;
A
#
# COMPACT_ATOMS: atom_id res chain seq x y z
N MET A 1 7.23 -19.02 7.05
CA MET A 1 7.74 -20.37 7.33
C MET A 1 6.62 -21.31 7.77
N ALA A 2 5.76 -20.97 8.74
CA ALA A 2 4.66 -21.84 9.19
C ALA A 2 3.76 -22.38 8.04
N GLN A 3 3.37 -21.52 7.09
CA GLN A 3 2.49 -21.90 5.98
C GLN A 3 3.14 -22.91 5.02
N THR A 4 4.45 -22.80 4.78
CA THR A 4 5.22 -23.76 3.98
C THR A 4 5.25 -25.14 4.64
N HIS A 5 5.41 -25.20 5.98
CA HIS A 5 5.34 -26.46 6.71
C HIS A 5 3.96 -27.10 6.66
N VAL A 6 2.89 -26.30 6.74
CA VAL A 6 1.51 -26.78 6.61
C VAL A 6 1.24 -27.33 5.21
N ASP A 7 1.69 -26.64 4.15
CA ASP A 7 1.52 -27.12 2.77
C ASP A 7 2.29 -28.41 2.50
N MET A 8 3.51 -28.52 3.04
CA MET A 8 4.30 -29.76 2.96
C MET A 8 3.63 -30.90 3.73
N ALA A 9 3.12 -30.64 4.94
CA ALA A 9 2.39 -31.62 5.73
C ALA A 9 1.10 -32.08 5.04
N HIS A 10 0.37 -31.15 4.41
CA HIS A 10 -0.84 -31.48 3.65
C HIS A 10 -0.52 -32.34 2.43
N GLY A 11 0.58 -32.06 1.72
CA GLY A 11 1.06 -32.91 0.64
C GLY A 11 1.40 -34.34 1.10
N LEU A 12 2.01 -34.49 2.28
CA LEU A 12 2.27 -35.80 2.88
C LEU A 12 0.98 -36.50 3.33
N LEU A 13 0.03 -35.77 3.92
CA LEU A 13 -1.28 -36.28 4.30
C LEU A 13 -2.04 -36.83 3.09
N LEU A 14 -2.02 -36.09 1.97
CA LEU A 14 -2.63 -36.51 0.71
C LEU A 14 -1.98 -37.74 0.09
N ARG A 15 -0.76 -38.11 0.47
CA ARG A 15 -0.11 -39.38 0.09
C ARG A 15 -0.49 -40.54 1.00
N LEU A 16 -0.78 -40.25 2.28
CA LEU A 16 -1.15 -41.25 3.29
C LEU A 16 -2.65 -41.52 3.35
N LEU A 17 -3.48 -40.65 2.76
CA LEU A 17 -4.93 -40.79 2.78
C LEU A 17 -5.38 -42.12 2.14
N PRO A 18 -6.40 -42.80 2.70
CA PRO A 18 -7.04 -43.92 2.03
C PRO A 18 -7.64 -43.49 0.69
N ASP A 19 -7.57 -44.38 -0.30
CA ASP A 19 -7.94 -44.10 -1.69
C ASP A 19 -9.37 -43.55 -1.85
N GLY A 20 -10.33 -44.08 -1.09
CA GLY A 20 -11.71 -43.59 -1.10
C GLY A 20 -11.84 -42.13 -0.64
N LEU A 21 -11.09 -41.73 0.39
CA LEU A 21 -11.07 -40.35 0.89
C LEU A 21 -10.33 -39.41 -0.07
N PHE A 22 -9.27 -39.90 -0.72
CA PHE A 22 -8.55 -39.12 -1.72
C PHE A 22 -9.46 -38.78 -2.90
N LYS A 23 -10.20 -39.77 -3.44
CA LYS A 23 -11.17 -39.54 -4.52
C LYS A 23 -12.22 -38.48 -4.16
N ALA A 24 -12.70 -38.50 -2.92
CA ALA A 24 -13.66 -37.51 -2.43
C ALA A 24 -13.10 -36.07 -2.41
N GLN A 25 -11.77 -35.89 -2.24
CA GLN A 25 -11.15 -34.57 -2.25
C GLN A 25 -10.74 -34.06 -3.64
N ILE A 26 -10.70 -34.92 -4.67
CA ILE A 26 -10.29 -34.56 -6.03
C ILE A 26 -10.98 -33.28 -6.55
N PRO A 27 -12.31 -33.11 -6.42
CA PRO A 27 -12.98 -31.91 -6.92
C PRO A 27 -12.46 -30.62 -6.26
N GLY A 28 -12.21 -30.63 -4.95
CA GLY A 28 -11.66 -29.49 -4.22
C GLY A 28 -10.19 -29.21 -4.57
N LEU A 29 -9.40 -30.26 -4.80
CA LEU A 29 -8.01 -30.12 -5.24
C LEU A 29 -7.92 -29.54 -6.66
N LEU A 30 -8.81 -29.97 -7.55
CA LEU A 30 -8.91 -29.42 -8.90
C LEU A 30 -9.38 -27.97 -8.93
N ASP A 31 -10.29 -27.58 -8.03
CA ASP A 31 -10.74 -26.19 -7.93
C ASP A 31 -9.57 -25.24 -7.62
N ILE A 32 -8.69 -25.63 -6.68
CA ILE A 32 -7.46 -24.90 -6.38
C ILE A 32 -6.54 -24.82 -7.61
N VAL A 33 -6.34 -25.94 -8.31
CA VAL A 33 -5.51 -25.99 -9.53
C VAL A 33 -6.08 -25.09 -10.63
N LYS A 34 -7.39 -25.14 -10.89
CA LYS A 34 -8.07 -24.36 -11.93
C LYS A 34 -8.09 -22.86 -11.62
N THR A 35 -8.11 -22.50 -10.34
CA THR A 35 -8.12 -21.11 -9.88
C THR A 35 -6.76 -20.44 -10.06
N TYR A 36 -5.66 -21.14 -9.76
CA TYR A 36 -4.32 -20.54 -9.75
C TYR A 36 -3.42 -20.93 -10.92
N LEU A 37 -3.77 -21.96 -11.71
CA LEU A 37 -3.09 -22.27 -12.96
C LEU A 37 -3.98 -21.95 -14.16
N GLY A 38 -3.38 -21.27 -15.14
CA GLY A 38 -4.02 -20.96 -16.43
C GLY A 38 -4.42 -22.22 -17.19
N SER A 39 -5.39 -22.08 -18.10
CA SER A 39 -5.91 -23.20 -18.91
C SER A 39 -4.85 -23.85 -19.80
N GLU A 40 -3.79 -23.12 -20.17
CA GLU A 40 -2.69 -23.61 -20.99
C GLU A 40 -1.55 -24.27 -20.19
N ASP A 41 -1.60 -24.26 -18.86
CA ASP A 41 -0.53 -24.86 -18.06
C ASP A 41 -0.51 -26.40 -18.21
N PRO A 42 0.61 -27.02 -18.62
CA PRO A 42 0.70 -28.46 -18.79
C PRO A 42 0.40 -29.24 -17.50
N ARG A 43 0.66 -28.66 -16.32
CA ARG A 43 0.39 -29.28 -15.01
C ARG A 43 -1.10 -29.34 -14.72
N ARG A 44 -1.86 -28.32 -15.14
CA ARG A 44 -3.33 -28.33 -15.01
C ARG A 44 -3.95 -29.39 -15.91
N LYS A 45 -3.56 -29.44 -17.19
CA LYS A 45 -4.07 -30.45 -18.14
C LYS A 45 -3.72 -31.87 -17.67
N ALA A 46 -2.51 -32.09 -17.15
CA ALA A 46 -2.10 -33.36 -16.58
C ALA A 46 -2.92 -33.76 -15.35
N ALA A 47 -3.24 -32.81 -14.46
CA ALA A 47 -4.07 -33.08 -13.28
C ALA A 47 -5.54 -33.35 -13.63
N GLU A 48 -6.10 -32.62 -14.59
CA GLU A 48 -7.46 -32.87 -15.10
C GLU A 48 -7.54 -34.27 -15.72
N GLY A 49 -6.60 -34.64 -16.59
CA GLY A 49 -6.55 -35.99 -17.17
C GLY A 49 -6.33 -37.10 -16.14
N ALA A 50 -5.43 -36.90 -15.18
CA ALA A 50 -5.20 -37.86 -14.10
C ALA A 50 -6.43 -38.02 -13.20
N SER A 51 -7.15 -36.93 -12.93
CA SER A 51 -8.35 -36.94 -12.09
C SER A 51 -9.50 -37.74 -12.69
N GLU A 52 -9.72 -37.64 -14.01
CA GLU A 52 -10.75 -38.40 -14.71
C GLU A 52 -10.45 -39.90 -14.64
N GLN A 53 -9.18 -40.27 -14.82
CA GLN A 53 -8.72 -41.66 -14.68
C GLN A 53 -8.87 -42.16 -13.24
N LEU A 54 -8.53 -41.34 -12.24
CA LEU A 54 -8.65 -41.67 -10.82
C LEU A 54 -10.10 -41.88 -10.37
N VAL A 55 -11.03 -41.09 -10.90
CA VAL A 55 -12.46 -41.22 -10.57
C VAL A 55 -13.06 -42.47 -11.21
N ALA A 56 -12.67 -42.79 -12.45
CA ALA A 56 -13.16 -43.96 -13.19
C ALA A 56 -12.51 -45.29 -12.76
N ALA A 57 -11.28 -45.28 -12.26
CA ALA A 57 -10.54 -46.50 -11.93
C ALA A 57 -10.99 -47.13 -10.60
N GLU A 58 -11.13 -48.46 -10.55
CA GLU A 58 -11.43 -49.20 -9.32
C GLU A 58 -10.22 -49.24 -8.37
N VAL A 59 -9.00 -49.30 -8.93
CA VAL A 59 -7.72 -49.25 -8.20
C VAL A 59 -6.96 -47.98 -8.57
N ILE A 60 -6.51 -47.22 -7.57
CA ILE A 60 -5.74 -45.99 -7.78
C ILE A 60 -4.30 -46.32 -8.17
N ARG A 61 -3.82 -45.79 -9.30
CA ARG A 61 -2.39 -45.81 -9.62
C ARG A 61 -1.66 -44.72 -8.85
N LEU A 62 -0.51 -45.06 -8.26
CA LEU A 62 0.34 -44.09 -7.56
C LEU A 62 0.73 -42.91 -8.46
N GLN A 63 1.00 -43.16 -9.74
CA GLN A 63 1.44 -42.14 -10.69
C GLN A 63 0.38 -41.06 -10.95
N ASP A 64 -0.89 -41.44 -11.09
CA ASP A 64 -1.99 -40.49 -11.32
C ASP A 64 -2.22 -39.64 -10.06
N ARG A 65 -2.11 -40.27 -8.89
CA ARG A 65 -2.20 -39.59 -7.58
C ARG A 65 -1.09 -38.57 -7.39
N GLU A 66 0.16 -38.94 -7.71
CA GLU A 66 1.30 -38.01 -7.61
C GLU A 66 1.16 -36.83 -8.57
N THR A 67 0.65 -37.05 -9.78
CA THR A 67 0.42 -36.00 -10.79
C THR A 67 -0.55 -34.93 -10.26
N VAL A 68 -1.65 -35.34 -9.63
CA VAL A 68 -2.61 -34.41 -9.01
C VAL A 68 -1.97 -33.65 -7.84
N ILE A 69 -1.21 -34.34 -6.98
CA ILE A 69 -0.55 -33.71 -5.82
C ILE A 69 0.50 -32.68 -6.27
N ASP A 70 1.27 -32.97 -7.31
CA ASP A 70 2.28 -32.05 -7.84
C ASP A 70 1.66 -30.83 -8.51
N ALA A 71 0.54 -30.99 -9.21
CA ALA A 71 -0.22 -29.86 -9.75
C ALA A 71 -0.77 -28.96 -8.63
N VAL A 72 -1.31 -29.53 -7.55
CA VAL A 72 -1.77 -28.78 -6.37
C VAL A 72 -0.60 -28.04 -5.70
N ARG A 73 0.57 -28.68 -5.57
CA ARG A 73 1.77 -28.02 -5.05
C ARG A 73 2.17 -26.83 -5.93
N GLY A 74 2.14 -27.00 -7.25
CA GLY A 74 2.36 -25.93 -8.22
C GLY A 74 1.39 -24.76 -8.01
N ALA A 75 0.09 -25.05 -7.86
CA ALA A 75 -0.95 -24.06 -7.61
C ALA A 75 -0.68 -23.24 -6.34
N ARG A 76 -0.34 -23.93 -5.25
CA ARG A 76 -0.07 -23.29 -3.96
C ARG A 76 1.19 -22.43 -3.98
N LEU A 77 2.22 -22.82 -4.74
CA LEU A 77 3.40 -21.99 -4.91
C LEU A 77 3.06 -20.65 -5.56
N VAL A 78 2.23 -20.65 -6.60
CA VAL A 78 1.75 -19.41 -7.25
C VAL A 78 0.99 -18.53 -6.25
N LEU A 79 0.06 -19.11 -5.49
CA LEU A 79 -0.66 -18.41 -4.41
C LEU A 79 0.30 -17.82 -3.35
N GLN A 80 1.35 -18.56 -2.96
CA GLN A 80 2.33 -18.08 -2.00
C GLN A 80 3.16 -16.91 -2.54
N TYR A 81 3.55 -16.93 -3.81
CA TYR A 81 4.29 -15.82 -4.44
C TYR A 81 3.47 -14.54 -4.48
N GLU A 82 2.17 -14.63 -4.79
CA GLU A 82 1.25 -13.49 -4.74
C GLU A 82 1.13 -12.91 -3.32
N GLY A 83 0.96 -13.77 -2.32
CA GLY A 83 0.85 -13.35 -0.92
C GLY A 83 2.16 -12.83 -0.31
N ALA A 84 3.31 -13.33 -0.75
CA ALA A 84 4.62 -12.88 -0.27
C ALA A 84 4.92 -11.43 -0.69
N ARG A 85 4.57 -11.07 -1.94
CA ARG A 85 4.70 -9.69 -2.44
C ARG A 85 3.86 -8.71 -1.62
N ALA A 86 2.64 -9.10 -1.28
CA ALA A 86 1.74 -8.31 -0.44
C ALA A 86 2.32 -8.06 0.97
N ARG A 87 2.83 -9.11 1.64
CA ARG A 87 3.40 -8.97 3.00
C ARG A 87 4.66 -8.11 3.03
N ASN A 88 5.58 -8.31 2.08
CA ASN A 88 6.78 -7.49 1.99
C ASN A 88 6.44 -6.02 1.71
N PHE A 89 5.46 -5.77 0.84
CA PHE A 89 4.97 -4.43 0.56
C PHE A 89 4.41 -3.75 1.83
N ILE A 90 3.60 -4.48 2.61
CA ILE A 90 3.06 -3.95 3.87
C ILE A 90 4.16 -3.66 4.90
N ARG A 91 5.17 -4.52 4.99
CA ARG A 91 6.32 -4.27 5.88
C ARG A 91 7.05 -2.97 5.51
N ILE A 92 7.22 -2.72 4.21
CA ILE A 92 7.79 -1.47 3.71
C ILE A 92 6.88 -0.29 4.06
N LEU A 93 5.57 -0.42 3.85
CA LEU A 93 4.60 0.63 4.20
C LEU A 93 4.64 0.99 5.69
N TYR A 94 4.73 0.00 6.59
CA TYR A 94 4.87 0.25 8.02
C TYR A 94 6.18 0.95 8.35
N TRP A 95 7.29 0.56 7.73
CA TRP A 95 8.58 1.24 7.89
C TRP A 95 8.50 2.70 7.44
N VAL A 96 7.94 2.98 6.27
CA VAL A 96 7.75 4.35 5.75
C VAL A 96 6.84 5.16 6.67
N THR A 97 5.74 4.57 7.13
CA THR A 97 4.83 5.20 8.10
C THR A 97 5.57 5.58 9.38
N ALA A 98 6.37 4.68 9.94
CA ALA A 98 7.14 4.92 11.16
C ALA A 98 8.15 6.06 10.96
N VAL A 99 8.84 6.11 9.82
CA VAL A 99 9.76 7.20 9.48
C VAL A 99 9.02 8.54 9.38
N LEU A 100 7.90 8.60 8.66
CA LEU A 100 7.14 9.85 8.53
C LEU A 100 6.55 10.31 9.86
N PHE A 101 6.05 9.39 10.68
CA PHE A 101 5.58 9.70 12.02
C PHE A 101 6.71 10.22 12.91
N THR A 102 7.91 9.61 12.80
CA THR A 102 9.10 10.10 13.50
C THR A 102 9.45 11.52 13.07
N ILE A 103 9.39 11.83 11.77
CA ILE A 103 9.62 13.19 11.25
C ILE A 103 8.60 14.17 11.82
N ALA A 104 7.31 13.83 11.81
CA ALA A 104 6.27 14.68 12.41
C ALA A 104 6.55 14.94 13.90
N VAL A 105 6.83 13.89 14.68
CA VAL A 105 7.19 14.03 16.10
C VAL A 105 8.41 14.93 16.29
N VAL A 106 9.46 14.77 15.46
CA VAL A 106 10.64 15.64 15.53
C VAL A 106 10.29 17.10 15.22
N LEU A 107 9.43 17.37 14.23
CA LEU A 107 8.98 18.72 13.90
C LEU A 107 8.13 19.33 15.03
N ALA A 108 7.20 18.58 15.61
CA ALA A 108 6.42 19.03 16.77
C ALA A 108 7.31 19.35 17.97
N VAL A 109 8.26 18.46 18.28
CA VAL A 109 9.21 18.65 19.39
C VAL A 109 10.11 19.86 19.12
N PHE A 110 10.62 19.99 17.89
CA PHE A 110 11.43 21.14 17.48
C PHE A 110 10.66 22.46 17.59
N GLY A 111 9.40 22.49 17.12
CA GLY A 111 8.51 23.65 17.25
C GLY A 111 8.22 24.02 18.71
N ALA A 112 8.12 23.03 19.59
CA ALA A 112 7.93 23.27 21.02
C ALA A 112 9.16 23.86 21.72
N TYR A 113 10.37 23.43 21.34
CA TYR A 113 11.62 23.94 21.90
C TYR A 113 12.09 25.27 21.29
N SER A 114 11.72 25.55 20.04
CA SER A 114 12.20 26.73 19.29
C SER A 114 11.05 27.44 18.55
N PRO A 115 10.08 28.02 19.27
CA PRO A 115 8.90 28.65 18.67
C PRO A 115 9.23 29.88 17.81
N LEU A 116 10.41 30.49 18.03
CA LEU A 116 10.84 31.71 17.32
C LEU A 116 11.65 31.46 16.05
N LEU A 117 12.14 30.25 15.78
CA LEU A 117 12.99 30.02 14.61
C LEU A 117 12.19 30.01 13.30
N VAL A 118 10.94 29.53 13.32
CA VAL A 118 10.04 29.52 12.15
C VAL A 118 8.57 29.73 12.57
N PRO A 119 8.16 30.90 13.08
CA PRO A 119 6.80 31.10 13.60
C PRO A 119 5.72 30.89 12.51
N LEU A 120 4.69 30.07 12.75
CA LEU A 120 3.55 29.87 11.82
C LEU A 120 2.56 31.06 11.80
N CYS A 121 3.06 32.27 11.99
CA CYS A 121 2.23 33.47 12.10
C CYS A 121 2.21 34.22 10.75
N PHE A 122 1.04 34.77 10.41
CA PHE A 122 0.78 35.45 9.15
C PHE A 122 0.28 36.88 9.38
N GLY A 123 0.60 37.80 8.46
CA GLY A 123 0.13 39.18 8.44
C GLY A 123 1.00 40.19 9.20
N ASP A 124 0.67 41.48 9.03
CA ASP A 124 1.33 42.61 9.72
C ASP A 124 1.01 42.64 11.22
N VAL A 125 -0.17 42.15 11.59
CA VAL A 125 -0.53 41.78 12.95
C VAL A 125 -0.38 40.26 13.04
N PRO A 126 0.50 39.71 13.90
CA PRO A 126 0.82 38.29 13.85
C PRO A 126 -0.38 37.45 14.29
N TYR A 127 -1.07 36.83 13.33
CA TYR A 127 -2.07 35.80 13.63
C TYR A 127 -1.39 34.44 13.56
N CYS A 128 -1.35 33.73 14.69
CA CYS A 128 -0.79 32.39 14.84
C CYS A 128 -1.93 31.36 14.96
N PRO A 129 -1.67 30.06 14.77
CA PRO A 129 -2.71 29.02 14.84
C PRO A 129 -3.53 29.03 16.14
N THR A 130 -2.92 29.45 17.24
CA THR A 130 -3.51 29.36 18.58
C THR A 130 -3.82 30.69 19.25
N GLY A 131 -3.52 31.81 18.58
CA GLY A 131 -3.69 33.14 19.14
C GLY A 131 -2.91 34.17 18.33
N ASN A 132 -2.54 35.27 18.97
CA ASN A 132 -1.78 36.35 18.33
C ASN A 132 -0.29 36.36 18.73
N GLU A 133 0.12 35.38 19.53
CA GLU A 133 1.50 35.21 19.98
C GLU A 133 1.97 33.79 19.61
N PRO A 134 3.25 33.61 19.25
CA PRO A 134 3.79 32.32 18.90
C PRO A 134 3.77 31.40 20.12
N ALA A 135 3.07 30.27 20.00
CA ALA A 135 2.95 29.29 21.06
C ALA A 135 3.70 28.01 20.71
N SER A 136 4.28 27.36 21.72
CA SER A 136 5.03 26.10 21.56
C SER A 136 4.19 24.94 20.99
N TRP A 137 2.86 25.03 21.08
CA TRP A 137 1.93 24.02 20.62
C TRP A 137 1.31 24.31 19.25
N ASP A 138 1.67 25.42 18.59
CA ASP A 138 1.16 25.80 17.27
C ASP A 138 1.38 24.69 16.21
N TYR A 139 2.57 24.10 16.20
CA TYR A 139 2.91 22.98 15.31
C TYR A 139 2.07 21.74 15.60
N THR A 140 1.93 21.40 16.89
CA THR A 140 1.16 20.23 17.32
C THR A 140 -0.32 20.36 16.94
N VAL A 141 -0.90 21.56 17.01
CA VAL A 141 -2.29 21.80 16.58
C VAL A 141 -2.44 21.53 15.09
N ILE A 142 -1.56 22.10 14.28
CA ILE A 142 -1.64 21.93 12.82
C ILE A 142 -1.43 20.47 12.43
N GLU A 143 -0.49 19.76 13.07
CA GLU A 143 -0.30 18.34 12.84
C GLU A 143 -1.54 17.53 13.21
N LEU A 144 -2.16 17.78 14.37
CA LEU A 144 -3.38 17.10 14.79
C LEU A 144 -4.55 17.37 13.84
N VAL A 145 -4.68 18.61 13.37
CA VAL A 145 -5.69 19.00 12.37
C VAL A 145 -5.43 18.28 11.05
N GLY A 146 -4.16 18.19 10.62
CA GLY A 146 -3.75 17.44 9.44
C GLY A 146 -4.04 15.95 9.55
N ILE A 147 -3.77 15.33 10.71
CA ILE A 147 -4.10 13.92 11.01
C ILE A 147 -5.61 13.71 11.00
N MET A 148 -6.40 14.63 11.56
CA MET A 148 -7.86 14.55 11.56
C MET A 148 -8.40 14.56 10.12
N ALA A 149 -7.96 15.52 9.30
CA ALA A 149 -8.34 15.61 7.90
C ALA A 149 -7.94 14.36 7.11
N ALA A 150 -6.73 13.84 7.36
CA ALA A 150 -6.24 12.60 6.79
C ALA A 150 -7.07 11.38 7.17
N ALA A 151 -7.48 11.28 8.44
CA ALA A 151 -8.28 10.18 8.94
C ALA A 151 -9.65 10.14 8.26
N ILE A 152 -10.25 11.31 8.02
CA ILE A 152 -11.50 11.44 7.24
C ILE A 152 -11.26 10.97 5.80
N ALA A 153 -10.21 11.45 5.13
CA ALA A 153 -9.86 11.03 3.78
C ALA A 153 -9.62 9.50 3.68
N ALA A 154 -8.92 8.94 4.67
CA ALA A 154 -8.66 7.51 4.79
C ALA A 154 -9.97 6.73 4.96
N ALA A 155 -10.86 7.15 5.88
CA ALA A 155 -12.15 6.52 6.12
C ALA A 155 -13.03 6.53 4.87
N VAL A 156 -13.08 7.64 4.13
CA VAL A 156 -13.82 7.73 2.85
C VAL A 156 -13.25 6.78 1.81
N SER A 157 -11.92 6.66 1.72
CA SER A 157 -11.28 5.74 0.77
C SER A 157 -11.53 4.27 1.12
N LEU A 158 -11.53 3.91 2.41
CA LEU A 158 -11.81 2.55 2.88
C LEU A 158 -13.25 2.12 2.61
N ARG A 159 -14.23 3.02 2.76
CA ARG A 159 -15.66 2.72 2.49
C ARG A 159 -15.95 2.35 1.04
N ARG A 160 -15.07 2.70 0.10
CA ARG A 160 -15.23 2.37 -1.33
C ARG A 160 -14.70 0.99 -1.71
N LEU A 161 -14.04 0.29 -0.78
CA LEU A 161 -13.47 -1.02 -1.04
C LEU A 161 -14.53 -2.11 -0.93
N LYS A 162 -14.73 -2.85 -2.02
CA LYS A 162 -15.55 -4.06 -2.07
C LYS A 162 -14.67 -5.18 -2.61
N GLY A 163 -14.53 -6.28 -1.88
CA GLY A 163 -13.87 -7.49 -2.37
C GLY A 163 -12.82 -8.14 -1.45
N PRO A 164 -12.27 -9.30 -1.85
CA PRO A 164 -11.33 -10.12 -1.06
C PRO A 164 -9.94 -9.49 -0.86
N THR A 165 -9.69 -8.28 -1.37
CA THR A 165 -8.46 -7.50 -1.17
C THR A 165 -8.22 -7.10 0.30
N ILE A 166 -9.22 -7.28 1.17
CA ILE A 166 -9.10 -7.22 2.64
C ILE A 166 -8.19 -8.34 3.17
N ALA A 167 -8.05 -9.48 2.45
CA ALA A 167 -7.34 -10.67 2.93
C ALA A 167 -5.86 -10.41 3.28
N TYR A 168 -5.24 -9.38 2.72
CA TYR A 168 -3.87 -9.00 3.04
C TYR A 168 -3.75 -7.68 3.82
N GLY A 169 -4.83 -6.93 4.07
CA GLY A 169 -4.78 -5.68 4.85
C GLY A 169 -4.03 -4.51 4.20
N ILE A 170 -3.58 -4.65 2.94
CA ILE A 170 -2.94 -3.58 2.14
C ILE A 170 -3.68 -2.24 2.23
N PRO A 171 -5.01 -2.16 2.00
CA PRO A 171 -5.71 -0.87 2.08
C PRO A 171 -5.70 -0.25 3.47
N VAL A 172 -5.65 -1.08 4.53
CA VAL A 172 -5.55 -0.59 5.91
C VAL A 172 -4.16 -0.03 6.16
N ALA A 173 -3.09 -0.71 5.72
CA ALA A 173 -1.73 -0.20 5.83
C ALA A 173 -1.55 1.15 5.09
N LEU A 174 -2.15 1.28 3.89
CA LEU A 174 -2.17 2.54 3.15
C LEU A 174 -2.99 3.62 3.86
N ALA A 175 -4.11 3.26 4.49
CA ALA A 175 -4.91 4.19 5.28
C ALA A 175 -4.11 4.70 6.50
N VAL A 176 -3.34 3.84 7.17
CA VAL A 176 -2.48 4.23 8.30
C VAL A 176 -1.36 5.16 7.84
N LEU A 177 -0.75 4.90 6.67
CA LEU A 177 0.27 5.77 6.08
C LEU A 177 -0.25 7.20 5.83
N LYS A 178 -1.55 7.36 5.53
CA LYS A 178 -2.16 8.67 5.27
C LYS A 178 -2.13 9.62 6.47
N LEU A 179 -2.13 9.08 7.70
CA LEU A 179 -2.19 9.90 8.91
C LEU A 179 -0.95 10.79 9.05
N PRO A 180 0.29 10.25 9.11
CA PRO A 180 1.48 11.09 9.22
C PRO A 180 1.71 11.93 7.96
N THR A 181 1.36 11.44 6.76
CA THR A 181 1.46 12.28 5.56
C THR A 181 0.54 13.50 5.64
N GLY A 182 -0.63 13.40 6.26
CA GLY A 182 -1.54 14.54 6.45
C GLY A 182 -1.09 15.58 7.43
N ALA A 183 -0.49 15.13 8.53
CA ALA A 183 0.18 16.01 9.47
C ALA A 183 1.22 16.86 8.73
N LEU A 184 2.09 16.17 7.98
CA LEU A 184 3.21 16.78 7.27
C LEU A 184 2.75 17.67 6.10
N THR A 185 1.72 17.29 5.35
CA THR A 185 1.22 18.13 4.25
C THR A 185 0.49 19.37 4.75
N ALA A 186 -0.21 19.29 5.89
CA ALA A 186 -0.82 20.46 6.51
C ALA A 186 0.25 21.50 6.88
N LEU A 187 1.32 21.06 7.55
CA LEU A 187 2.47 21.91 7.88
C LEU A 187 3.17 22.45 6.62
N ALA A 188 3.49 21.59 5.67
CA ALA A 188 4.17 21.97 4.44
C ALA A 188 3.34 22.97 3.62
N GLY A 189 2.02 22.80 3.53
CA GLY A 189 1.13 23.72 2.84
C GLY A 189 1.11 25.11 3.45
N LEU A 190 1.04 25.21 4.78
CA LEU A 190 1.14 26.50 5.47
C LEU A 190 2.52 27.15 5.32
N MET A 191 3.61 26.35 5.34
CA MET A 191 4.96 26.86 5.06
C MET A 191 5.10 27.39 3.63
N LEU A 192 4.52 26.70 2.64
CA LEU A 192 4.50 27.16 1.26
C LEU A 192 3.71 28.47 1.09
N MET A 193 2.58 28.62 1.79
CA MET A 193 1.84 29.88 1.81
C MET A 193 2.69 31.02 2.39
N ARG A 194 3.46 30.76 3.45
CA ARG A 194 4.35 31.76 4.04
C ARG A 194 5.49 32.16 3.10
N GLY A 195 5.95 31.25 2.23
CA GLY A 195 6.98 31.52 1.25
C GLY A 195 6.58 32.47 0.12
N GLU A 196 5.37 33.05 0.16
CA GLU A 196 4.79 33.96 -0.86
C GLU A 196 4.82 33.41 -2.29
N PHE A 197 4.97 32.08 -2.45
CA PHE A 197 5.05 31.42 -3.75
C PHE A 197 3.77 31.58 -4.58
N VAL A 198 2.64 31.89 -3.93
CA VAL A 198 1.35 32.13 -4.59
C VAL A 198 0.80 33.49 -4.12
N PRO A 199 0.92 34.57 -4.93
CA PRO A 199 0.42 35.89 -4.56
C PRO A 199 -1.10 35.87 -4.36
N GLY A 200 -1.58 36.46 -3.26
CA GLY A 200 -3.01 36.62 -2.94
C GLY A 200 -3.61 35.59 -1.95
N LEU A 201 -2.87 34.58 -1.50
CA LEU A 201 -3.32 33.61 -0.48
C LEU A 201 -2.81 33.91 0.94
N THR A 202 -2.03 34.99 1.12
CA THR A 202 -1.32 35.29 2.39
C THR A 202 -2.09 36.19 3.34
N SER A 203 -3.28 36.68 2.96
CA SER A 203 -4.13 37.52 3.81
C SER A 203 -4.95 36.68 4.82
N LEU A 204 -4.27 35.84 5.60
CA LEU A 204 -4.90 35.11 6.69
C LEU A 204 -5.05 36.06 7.88
N SER A 205 -6.28 36.51 8.14
CA SER A 205 -6.58 37.50 9.19
C SER A 205 -7.16 36.85 10.47
N SER A 206 -7.14 35.52 10.57
CA SER A 206 -7.72 34.79 11.70
C SER A 206 -7.11 33.41 11.90
N SER A 207 -6.93 33.00 13.15
CA SER A 207 -6.52 31.65 13.55
C SER A 207 -7.42 30.55 12.97
N ALA A 208 -8.73 30.80 12.90
CA ALA A 208 -9.69 29.87 12.30
C ALA A 208 -9.41 29.62 10.81
N GLN A 209 -8.95 30.64 10.07
CA GLN A 209 -8.58 30.49 8.66
C GLN A 209 -7.32 29.62 8.53
N ILE A 210 -6.31 29.82 9.39
CA ILE A 210 -5.09 29.01 9.41
C ILE A 210 -5.43 27.53 9.63
N ILE A 211 -6.29 27.24 10.62
CA ILE A 211 -6.76 25.88 10.90
C ILE A 211 -7.54 25.31 9.70
N ALA A 212 -8.42 26.10 9.09
CA ALA A 212 -9.19 25.67 7.92
C ALA A 212 -8.28 25.31 6.74
N TYR A 213 -7.24 26.10 6.46
CA TYR A 213 -6.24 25.77 5.45
C TYR A 213 -5.44 24.51 5.84
N GLY A 214 -5.11 24.34 7.12
CA GLY A 214 -4.53 23.10 7.63
C GLY A 214 -5.38 21.86 7.32
N ILE A 215 -6.71 21.95 7.47
CA ILE A 215 -7.64 20.88 7.09
C ILE A 215 -7.58 20.62 5.58
N VAL A 216 -7.64 21.68 4.76
CA VAL A 216 -7.63 21.56 3.30
C VAL A 216 -6.34 20.89 2.82
N PHE A 217 -5.17 21.34 3.29
CA PHE A 217 -3.89 20.73 2.94
C PHE A 217 -3.71 19.32 3.52
N GLY A 218 -4.21 19.08 4.73
CA GLY A 218 -4.27 17.75 5.32
C GLY A 218 -5.15 16.79 4.53
N TYR A 219 -6.23 17.26 3.90
CA TYR A 219 -7.07 16.44 3.03
C TYR A 219 -6.46 16.28 1.62
N ALA A 220 -5.75 17.30 1.12
CA ALA A 220 -5.20 17.37 -0.24
C ALA A 220 -3.89 16.58 -0.45
N GLN A 221 -3.47 15.73 0.49
CA GLN A 221 -2.24 14.94 0.40
C GLN A 221 -2.04 14.22 -0.94
N GLU A 222 -3.11 13.64 -1.49
CA GLU A 222 -3.03 12.87 -2.75
C GLU A 222 -2.90 13.76 -4.00
N ALA A 223 -3.28 15.04 -3.93
CA ALA A 223 -3.17 15.94 -5.06
C ALA A 223 -1.71 16.32 -5.33
N GLY A 224 -0.96 16.61 -4.26
CA GLY A 224 0.46 16.97 -4.34
C GLY A 224 1.34 15.81 -4.82
N THR A 225 1.16 14.62 -4.26
CA THR A 225 1.95 13.43 -4.66
C THR A 225 1.70 13.03 -6.12
N ARG A 226 0.47 13.15 -6.61
CA ARG A 226 0.14 12.87 -8.02
C ARG A 226 0.81 13.83 -9.01
N LEU A 227 1.08 15.08 -8.63
CA LEU A 227 1.77 16.05 -9.49
C LEU A 227 3.27 15.72 -9.57
N ILE A 228 3.89 15.43 -8.43
CA ILE A 228 5.30 15.05 -8.35
C ILE A 228 5.55 13.73 -9.10
N ASP A 229 4.69 12.73 -8.93
CA ASP A 229 4.81 11.45 -9.62
C ASP A 229 4.75 11.61 -11.14
N LYS A 230 3.87 12.49 -11.65
CA LYS A 230 3.78 12.79 -13.10
C LYS A 230 5.07 13.40 -13.62
N GLN A 231 5.61 14.40 -12.93
CA GLN A 231 6.86 15.06 -13.32
C GLN A 231 8.05 14.10 -13.25
N GLY A 232 8.13 13.26 -12.20
CA GLY A 232 9.18 12.26 -12.06
C GLY A 232 9.17 11.22 -13.20
N GLN A 233 7.98 10.77 -13.60
CA GLN A 233 7.85 9.86 -14.75
C GLN A 233 8.25 10.50 -16.08
N GLU A 234 7.97 11.80 -16.27
CA GLU A 234 8.43 12.53 -17.47
C GLU A 234 9.95 12.65 -17.52
N VAL A 235 10.60 12.94 -16.39
CA VAL A 235 12.08 12.99 -16.30
C VAL A 235 12.69 11.62 -16.57
N VAL A 236 12.17 10.55 -15.96
CA VAL A 236 12.65 9.18 -16.19
C VAL A 236 12.45 8.76 -17.65
N LYS A 237 11.33 9.12 -18.27
CA LYS A 237 11.09 8.88 -19.71
C LYS A 237 12.06 9.67 -20.58
N ALA A 238 12.33 10.94 -20.26
CA ALA A 238 13.29 11.75 -21.00
C ALA A 238 14.71 11.16 -20.92
N LEU A 239 15.12 10.68 -19.75
CA LEU A 239 16.42 10.00 -19.55
C LEU A 239 16.47 8.62 -20.23
N GLY A 240 15.38 7.85 -20.17
CA GLY A 240 15.27 6.53 -20.80
C GLY A 240 15.19 6.59 -22.34
N VAL A 241 14.59 7.64 -22.90
CA VAL A 241 14.58 7.91 -24.35
C VAL A 241 15.95 8.38 -24.82
N SER A 242 16.64 9.21 -24.03
CA SER A 242 17.98 9.69 -24.37
C SER A 242 19.04 8.58 -24.36
N ALA A 243 18.86 7.53 -23.54
CA ALA A 243 19.72 6.35 -23.52
C ALA A 243 19.48 5.35 -24.67
N ASN A 244 18.36 5.47 -25.40
CA ASN A 244 17.93 4.54 -26.44
C ASN A 244 17.88 5.14 -27.85
N SER A 245 18.46 6.32 -28.09
CA SER A 245 18.64 6.82 -29.46
C SER A 245 19.69 5.97 -30.20
N PRO A 246 19.31 5.17 -31.22
CA PRO A 246 20.31 4.54 -32.06
C PRO A 246 21.04 5.64 -32.83
N SER A 247 22.37 5.65 -32.74
CA SER A 247 23.21 6.41 -33.65
C SER A 247 22.94 5.92 -35.07
N SER A 248 22.03 6.59 -35.78
CA SER A 248 21.90 6.45 -37.23
C SER A 248 23.08 7.18 -37.86
N SER A 249 24.23 6.50 -37.87
CA SER A 249 25.37 6.86 -38.69
C SER A 249 24.96 6.70 -40.15
N THR A 250 24.82 7.86 -40.80
CA THR A 250 24.82 8.09 -42.24
C THR A 250 25.80 7.18 -42.98
N LEU A 251 25.29 6.49 -44.00
CA LEU A 251 26.03 6.14 -45.21
C LEU A 251 25.56 7.08 -46.34
#